data_AF-A0A3S3QQ03-F1
#
_entry.id   AF-A0A3S3QQ03-F1
#
_cell.length_a   1.000
_cell.length_b   1.000
_cell.length_c   1.000
_cell.angle_alpha   90.00
_cell.angle_beta   90.00
_cell.angle_gamma   90.00
#
_symmetry.space_group_name_H-M   'P 1'
#
loop_
_entity.id
_entity.type
_entity.pdbx_description
1 polymer ?
#
loop_
_entity_poly.entity_id
_entity_poly.type
_entity_poly.pdbx_seq_one_letter_code
_entity_poly.pdbx_strand_id
1 'polypeptide(L)'
;MEKQKMGRRHGKKKDNGKGAAASPNVTETSRIQISKRLEEFRDGYDEVYTFESTLTNPERAVVHEMCRKMGLVSKSSGCKKTRRVSVYKSKKKKEPIIRRKEDVTFLTFSEATKNVLCDLFTRYPPGDGELAPETPHRNPNAKTAKHQEKHDNSFCKPLMGKDEIARKVDLLASRLNEAAHLRKIAEERLKLPIASFKDAITSTIDSHQVVLISGETGCGKTTQVPQFLLDHMWGKREACKIICTQPRLAERISSERGENVGDSVGYKIRLESKGGKNSSIMFCTNGILLRMLIGTSTNQSKMEATLAPIKDAVSEISHIIVDEIHERDRFADFMLAILRELLPSHPQLRLILMSATLDAERFSQYFGGCPIIRVPGFTYPVKTFYLEDVLSILKSTQDNHLNPIAMSDAIEETPLSDESRIALDESIDLAWSTDEFDPLLELISAEVTPKICNYQHSSTGASPLMVFAGKGRVDDVCMLLSYGADCNLRDKDGSTALDWAYRENQHGVADIIKKHMEDDLSKSEEQQQLLEKYLTSVNPEQIDSVLIEKIVKENMY
;
A
#
# COMPACT_ATOMS: atom_id res chain seq x y z
N MET A 1 32.25 84.92 -3.69
CA MET A 1 30.96 84.63 -4.37
C MET A 1 30.22 83.57 -3.57
N GLU A 2 28.91 83.75 -3.44
CA GLU A 2 28.04 83.24 -2.37
C GLU A 2 27.56 81.78 -2.49
N LYS A 3 27.38 81.17 -1.31
CA LYS A 3 26.25 80.36 -0.77
C LYS A 3 25.46 79.33 -1.64
N GLN A 4 25.35 78.14 -1.02
CA GLN A 4 24.13 77.38 -0.63
C GLN A 4 23.34 76.44 -1.59
N LYS A 5 23.16 75.21 -1.06
CA LYS A 5 21.90 74.43 -0.78
C LYS A 5 21.02 73.84 -1.90
N MET A 6 20.60 72.59 -1.58
CA MET A 6 19.25 71.97 -1.61
C MET A 6 18.39 71.96 -2.90
N GLY A 7 17.96 70.75 -3.30
CA GLY A 7 16.61 70.26 -2.97
C GLY A 7 15.43 70.44 -3.95
N ARG A 8 14.70 69.32 -4.13
CA ARG A 8 13.23 69.12 -4.32
C ARG A 8 12.56 69.29 -5.71
N ARG A 9 11.90 68.16 -6.09
CA ARG A 9 10.52 67.94 -6.60
C ARG A 9 9.85 69.00 -7.49
N HIS A 10 9.26 68.57 -8.62
CA HIS A 10 7.80 68.37 -8.80
C HIS A 10 7.45 67.98 -10.23
N GLY A 11 6.39 67.17 -10.37
CA GLY A 11 5.85 66.71 -11.64
C GLY A 11 5.08 67.77 -12.43
N LYS A 12 4.77 67.41 -13.68
CA LYS A 12 3.77 68.07 -14.51
C LYS A 12 2.87 67.02 -15.14
N LYS A 13 1.60 67.01 -14.71
CA LYS A 13 0.46 66.63 -15.54
C LYS A 13 0.25 67.73 -16.58
N LYS A 14 -0.03 67.35 -17.83
CA LYS A 14 -0.90 68.12 -18.71
C LYS A 14 -1.67 67.17 -19.62
N ASP A 15 -2.85 67.65 -19.97
CA ASP A 15 -4.08 66.93 -20.19
C ASP A 15 -4.46 66.84 -21.68
N ASN A 16 -5.22 65.80 -22.00
CA ASN A 16 -6.18 65.58 -23.09
C ASN A 16 -5.90 65.95 -24.57
N GLY A 17 -6.11 64.94 -25.42
CA GLY A 17 -6.43 65.08 -26.85
C GLY A 17 -7.01 63.77 -27.40
N LYS A 18 -8.35 63.67 -27.44
CA LYS A 18 -9.11 62.57 -28.04
C LYS A 18 -8.78 62.46 -29.54
N GLY A 19 -8.31 61.29 -29.96
CA GLY A 19 -8.36 60.81 -31.33
C GLY A 19 -8.99 59.43 -31.32
N ALA A 20 -10.29 59.36 -31.59
CA ALA A 20 -11.02 58.11 -31.78
C ALA A 20 -10.52 57.45 -33.08
N ALA A 21 -9.64 56.47 -32.95
CA ALA A 21 -9.39 55.47 -33.96
C ALA A 21 -9.84 54.14 -33.37
N ALA A 22 -10.86 53.54 -33.99
CA ALA A 22 -11.42 52.24 -33.58
C ALA A 22 -10.28 51.21 -33.44
N SER A 23 -9.99 50.80 -32.20
CA SER A 23 -9.12 49.68 -31.93
C SER A 23 -9.81 48.40 -32.43
N PRO A 24 -9.14 47.52 -33.19
CA PRO A 24 -9.78 46.31 -33.68
C PRO A 24 -10.05 45.40 -32.48
N ASN A 25 -11.32 45.18 -32.15
CA ASN A 25 -11.70 44.15 -31.19
C ASN A 25 -11.27 42.80 -31.78
N VAL A 26 -10.43 42.08 -31.05
CA VAL A 26 -10.04 40.70 -31.38
C VAL A 26 -11.31 39.84 -31.38
N THR A 27 -11.54 39.09 -32.45
CA THR A 27 -12.71 38.20 -32.52
C THR A 27 -12.66 37.16 -31.40
N GLU A 28 -13.82 36.76 -30.91
CA GLU A 28 -13.92 35.74 -29.86
C GLU A 28 -13.33 34.40 -30.31
N THR A 29 -13.46 34.07 -31.60
CA THR A 29 -12.80 32.93 -32.25
C THR A 29 -11.27 33.01 -32.17
N SER A 30 -10.66 34.17 -32.45
CA SER A 30 -9.21 34.36 -32.29
C SER A 30 -8.79 34.20 -30.83
N ARG A 31 -9.62 34.68 -29.88
CA ARG A 31 -9.34 34.57 -28.44
C ARG A 31 -9.37 33.12 -27.96
N ILE A 32 -10.36 32.34 -28.40
CA ILE A 32 -10.48 30.91 -28.09
C ILE A 32 -9.29 30.14 -28.69
N GLN A 33 -8.92 30.40 -29.94
CA GLN A 33 -7.77 29.76 -30.59
C GLN A 33 -6.45 30.05 -29.87
N ILE A 34 -6.24 31.30 -29.43
CA ILE A 34 -5.05 31.67 -28.64
C ILE A 34 -5.06 30.94 -27.29
N SER A 35 -6.19 30.87 -26.59
CA SER A 35 -6.29 30.15 -25.31
C SER A 35 -5.97 28.67 -25.48
N LYS A 36 -6.59 28.01 -26.46
CA LYS A 36 -6.38 26.59 -26.75
C LYS A 36 -4.90 26.29 -27.03
N ARG A 37 -4.23 27.13 -27.84
CA ARG A 37 -2.80 26.97 -28.14
C ARG A 37 -1.90 27.20 -26.93
N LEU A 38 -2.27 28.10 -26.02
CA LEU A 38 -1.52 28.32 -24.78
C LEU A 38 -1.73 27.18 -23.76
N GLU A 39 -2.93 26.58 -23.72
CA GLU A 39 -3.23 25.40 -22.91
C GLU A 39 -2.49 24.15 -23.44
N GLU A 40 -2.56 23.88 -24.75
CA GLU A 40 -1.79 22.83 -25.41
C GLU A 40 -0.28 23.00 -25.15
N PHE A 41 0.25 24.23 -25.25
CA PHE A 41 1.66 24.51 -24.93
C PHE A 41 2.00 24.31 -23.45
N ARG A 42 1.10 24.71 -22.54
CA ARG A 42 1.28 24.55 -21.09
C ARG A 42 1.40 23.07 -20.73
N ASP A 43 0.59 22.23 -21.36
CA ASP A 43 0.47 20.81 -21.02
C ASP A 43 1.42 19.92 -21.85
N GLY A 44 1.99 20.44 -22.95
CA GLY A 44 3.03 19.78 -23.75
C GLY A 44 4.44 19.81 -23.13
N TYR A 45 5.42 19.19 -23.79
CA TYR A 45 6.82 19.10 -23.29
C TYR A 45 7.71 20.28 -23.71
N ASP A 46 7.27 21.12 -24.66
CA ASP A 46 8.09 22.22 -25.19
C ASP A 46 8.34 23.31 -24.15
N GLU A 47 9.56 23.84 -24.09
CA GLU A 47 9.95 24.92 -23.18
C GLU A 47 9.59 26.32 -23.71
N VAL A 48 9.44 26.45 -25.04
CA VAL A 48 9.15 27.71 -25.73
C VAL A 48 8.20 27.47 -26.91
N TYR A 49 7.14 28.26 -27.02
CA TYR A 49 6.25 28.29 -28.17
C TYR A 49 6.26 29.67 -28.82
N THR A 50 6.42 29.75 -30.13
CA THR A 50 6.46 31.02 -30.86
C THR A 50 5.30 31.09 -31.84
N PHE A 51 4.43 32.07 -31.63
CA PHE A 51 3.36 32.37 -32.57
C PHE A 51 3.94 32.92 -33.89
N GLU A 52 3.28 32.59 -35.00
CA GLU A 52 3.63 33.10 -36.32
C GLU A 52 3.56 34.63 -36.39
N SER A 53 4.32 35.23 -37.32
CA SER A 53 4.36 36.70 -37.49
C SER A 53 3.07 37.30 -38.07
N THR A 54 2.06 36.47 -38.32
CA THR A 54 0.74 36.83 -38.85
C THR A 54 -0.18 37.46 -37.80
N LEU A 55 0.13 37.31 -36.50
CA LEU A 55 -0.68 37.90 -35.43
C LEU A 55 -0.73 39.43 -35.49
N THR A 56 -1.94 39.99 -35.37
CA THR A 56 -2.19 41.42 -35.29
C THR A 56 -1.73 42.02 -33.95
N ASN A 57 -1.55 43.35 -33.89
CA ASN A 57 -1.17 44.01 -32.62
C ASN A 57 -2.15 43.74 -31.46
N PRO A 58 -3.48 43.76 -31.66
CA PRO A 58 -4.44 43.42 -30.61
C PRO A 58 -4.36 41.96 -30.15
N GLU A 59 -4.20 41.01 -31.07
CA GLU A 59 -4.04 39.58 -30.73
C GLU A 59 -2.78 39.33 -29.91
N ARG A 60 -1.67 40.01 -30.23
CA ARG A 60 -0.45 39.93 -29.44
C ARG A 60 -0.65 40.46 -28.02
N ALA A 61 -1.47 41.50 -27.83
CA ALA A 61 -1.83 41.98 -26.50
C ALA A 61 -2.64 40.93 -25.72
N VAL A 62 -3.57 40.23 -26.37
CA VAL A 62 -4.32 39.11 -25.78
C VAL A 62 -3.40 37.95 -25.38
N VAL A 63 -2.42 37.58 -26.22
CA VAL A 63 -1.41 36.56 -25.87
C VAL A 63 -0.66 36.97 -24.58
N HIS A 64 -0.19 38.22 -24.50
CA HIS A 64 0.51 38.72 -23.32
C HIS A 64 -0.37 38.74 -22.05
N GLU A 65 -1.65 39.10 -22.18
CA GLU A 65 -2.61 39.09 -21.07
C GLU A 65 -2.89 37.66 -20.58
N MET A 66 -3.16 36.72 -21.50
CA MET A 66 -3.45 35.32 -21.18
C MET A 66 -2.23 34.62 -20.58
N CYS A 67 -1.04 34.84 -21.13
CA CYS A 67 0.20 34.32 -20.54
C CYS A 67 0.37 34.76 -19.09
N ARG A 68 0.04 36.03 -18.77
CA ARG A 68 0.10 36.55 -17.41
C ARG A 68 -0.89 35.85 -16.47
N LYS A 69 -2.12 35.60 -16.93
CA LYS A 69 -3.13 34.84 -16.16
C LYS A 69 -2.71 33.38 -15.95
N MET A 70 -2.01 32.79 -16.91
CA MET A 70 -1.55 31.40 -16.88
C MET A 70 -0.15 31.22 -16.24
N GLY A 71 0.47 32.28 -15.71
CA GLY A 71 1.81 32.20 -15.10
C GLY A 71 2.98 31.96 -16.08
N LEU A 72 2.75 32.17 -17.38
CA LEU A 72 3.75 32.04 -18.45
C LEU A 72 4.45 33.39 -18.73
N VAL A 73 5.70 33.33 -19.17
CA VAL A 73 6.46 34.54 -19.57
C VAL A 73 6.34 34.70 -21.08
N SER A 74 5.95 35.88 -21.56
CA SER A 74 5.85 36.16 -23.00
C SER A 74 6.75 37.33 -23.40
N LYS A 75 7.44 37.20 -24.55
CA LYS A 75 8.26 38.25 -25.15
C LYS A 75 7.91 38.43 -26.62
N SER A 76 7.79 39.68 -27.03
CA SER A 76 7.70 40.03 -28.46
C SER A 76 9.10 40.28 -29.01
N SER A 77 9.46 39.67 -30.14
CA SER A 77 10.73 39.89 -30.85
C SER A 77 10.50 40.15 -32.34
N GLY A 78 11.42 40.86 -33.02
CA GLY A 78 11.34 41.18 -34.45
C GLY A 78 10.78 42.57 -34.78
N CYS A 79 10.97 43.01 -36.04
CA CYS A 79 10.63 44.37 -36.50
C CYS A 79 9.44 44.35 -37.45
N LYS A 80 8.42 45.19 -37.18
CA LYS A 80 7.24 45.44 -38.03
C LYS A 80 6.55 44.16 -38.55
N LYS A 81 6.94 43.67 -39.74
CA LYS A 81 6.34 42.52 -40.44
C LYS A 81 6.86 41.15 -39.97
N THR A 82 7.97 41.10 -39.23
CA THR A 82 8.54 39.86 -38.69
C THR A 82 8.34 39.73 -37.18
N ARG A 83 7.49 40.59 -36.58
CA ARG A 83 7.28 40.60 -35.14
C ARG A 83 6.49 39.36 -34.70
N ARG A 84 7.07 38.56 -33.82
CA ARG A 84 6.50 37.32 -33.28
C ARG A 84 6.41 37.42 -31.76
N VAL A 85 5.52 36.62 -31.17
CA VAL A 85 5.42 36.48 -29.71
C VAL A 85 5.92 35.09 -29.35
N SER A 86 7.00 35.02 -28.58
CA SER A 86 7.50 33.80 -27.99
C SER A 86 7.03 33.73 -26.54
N VAL A 87 6.43 32.60 -26.18
CA VAL A 87 5.94 32.27 -24.85
C VAL A 87 6.88 31.22 -24.27
N TYR A 88 7.29 31.45 -23.03
CA TYR A 88 8.23 30.63 -22.29
C TYR A 88 7.50 30.12 -21.05
N LYS A 89 7.71 28.86 -20.71
CA LYS A 89 7.36 28.37 -19.39
C LYS A 89 8.20 29.13 -18.37
N SER A 90 7.55 29.61 -17.30
CA SER A 90 8.26 30.30 -16.22
C SER A 90 9.32 29.37 -15.65
N LYS A 91 10.59 29.60 -15.96
CA LYS A 91 11.71 28.99 -15.23
C LYS A 91 11.66 29.55 -13.81
N LYS A 92 11.00 28.84 -12.90
CA LYS A 92 11.13 29.09 -11.47
C LYS A 92 12.62 29.10 -11.15
N LYS A 93 13.11 30.14 -10.47
CA LYS A 93 14.41 30.10 -9.80
C LYS A 93 14.49 28.78 -9.03
N LYS A 94 15.62 28.09 -9.13
CA LYS A 94 15.92 26.86 -8.39
C LYS A 94 15.84 27.12 -6.88
N GLU A 95 14.63 27.06 -6.36
CA GLU A 95 14.34 26.61 -5.00
C GLU A 95 14.09 25.09 -5.07
N PRO A 96 14.40 24.34 -4.00
CA PRO A 96 14.46 22.89 -4.06
C PRO A 96 13.09 22.32 -4.47
N ILE A 97 13.15 21.27 -5.28
CA ILE A 97 12.02 20.62 -5.94
C ILE A 97 11.13 19.98 -4.87
N ILE A 98 10.09 20.71 -4.44
CA ILE A 98 8.90 20.08 -3.86
C ILE A 98 8.07 19.62 -5.06
N ARG A 99 8.15 18.31 -5.35
CA ARG A 99 7.25 17.60 -6.26
C ARG A 99 5.80 17.97 -5.91
N ARG A 100 4.91 18.10 -6.89
CA ARG A 100 3.46 18.18 -6.65
C ARG A 100 3.07 16.99 -5.78
N LYS A 101 2.97 17.26 -4.50
CA LYS A 101 2.32 16.43 -3.52
C LYS A 101 0.86 16.45 -3.96
N GLU A 102 0.25 15.29 -4.18
CA GLU A 102 -1.11 15.10 -3.69
C GLU A 102 -1.17 15.78 -2.32
N ASP A 103 -2.24 16.51 -1.98
CA ASP A 103 -2.38 17.13 -0.66
C ASP A 103 -2.40 16.03 0.43
N VAL A 104 -1.24 15.45 0.72
CA VAL A 104 -0.99 14.70 1.94
C VAL A 104 -0.93 15.81 2.96
N THR A 105 -2.06 16.03 3.61
CA THR A 105 -2.21 16.91 4.77
C THR A 105 -1.05 16.64 5.70
N PHE A 106 -0.11 17.58 5.75
CA PHE A 106 0.91 17.52 6.78
C PHE A 106 0.19 17.80 8.08
N LEU A 107 0.16 16.81 8.98
CA LEU A 107 -0.33 17.01 10.34
C LEU A 107 0.57 18.03 11.03
N THR A 108 0.13 19.28 11.09
CA THR A 108 0.84 20.35 11.80
C THR A 108 0.28 20.45 13.20
N PHE A 109 1.11 20.10 14.19
CA PHE A 109 0.75 20.30 15.58
C PHE A 109 0.82 21.78 15.95
N SER A 110 -0.18 22.24 16.70
CA SER A 110 -0.13 23.55 17.36
C SER A 110 1.06 23.63 18.32
N GLU A 111 1.53 24.83 18.63
CA GLU A 111 2.64 25.01 19.58
C GLU A 111 2.30 24.45 20.96
N ALA A 112 1.05 24.57 21.40
CA ALA A 112 0.55 23.95 22.62
C ALA A 112 0.64 22.41 22.56
N THR A 113 0.22 21.80 21.45
CA THR A 113 0.30 20.34 21.25
C THR A 113 1.74 19.86 21.22
N LYS A 114 2.65 20.61 20.56
CA LYS A 114 4.08 20.29 20.58
C LYS A 114 4.65 20.33 22.00
N ASN A 115 4.27 21.32 22.80
CA ASN A 115 4.71 21.40 24.20
C ASN A 115 4.21 20.21 25.03
N VAL A 116 2.95 19.81 24.87
CA VAL A 116 2.39 18.63 25.53
C VAL A 116 3.08 17.35 25.09
N LEU A 117 3.34 17.18 23.79
CA LEU A 117 4.08 16.03 23.26
C LEU A 117 5.53 16.00 23.75
N CYS A 118 6.22 17.14 23.77
CA CYS A 118 7.56 17.27 24.34
C CYS A 118 7.58 16.90 25.82
N ASP A 119 6.61 17.38 26.60
CA ASP A 119 6.49 17.03 28.01
C ASP A 119 6.17 15.54 28.21
N LEU A 120 5.29 14.96 27.38
CA LEU A 120 5.01 13.52 27.38
C LEU A 120 6.25 12.69 27.06
N PHE A 121 7.01 13.03 26.02
CA PHE A 121 8.24 12.32 25.66
C PHE A 121 9.38 12.58 26.65
N THR A 122 9.36 13.68 27.40
CA THR A 122 10.31 13.93 28.49
C THR A 122 9.98 13.05 29.70
N ARG A 123 8.68 12.88 30.02
CA ARG A 123 8.20 12.04 31.13
C ARG A 123 8.24 10.55 30.82
N TYR A 124 8.00 10.19 29.56
CA TYR A 124 8.03 8.82 29.04
C TYR A 124 8.96 8.75 27.83
N PRO A 125 10.29 8.87 28.06
CA PRO A 125 11.24 8.77 26.98
C PRO A 125 11.09 7.40 26.30
N PRO A 126 10.98 7.35 24.96
CA PRO A 126 11.00 6.08 24.24
C PRO A 126 12.42 5.49 24.36
N GLY A 127 12.62 4.67 25.40
CA GLY A 127 13.87 3.97 25.70
C GLY A 127 13.71 2.46 25.72
N ASP A 128 14.82 1.74 25.58
CA ASP A 128 14.92 0.26 25.58
C ASP A 128 14.86 -0.35 26.98
N GLY A 129 13.92 0.09 27.80
CA GLY A 129 13.59 -0.60 29.04
C GLY A 129 13.06 -2.00 28.72
N GLU A 130 13.95 -2.99 28.61
CA GLU A 130 13.63 -4.33 29.06
C GLU A 130 13.08 -4.14 30.47
N LEU A 131 11.78 -4.37 30.65
CA LEU A 131 11.12 -4.31 31.95
C LEU A 131 11.82 -5.35 32.84
N ALA A 132 12.85 -4.92 33.58
CA ALA A 132 13.40 -5.71 34.66
C ALA A 132 12.22 -5.99 35.61
N PRO A 133 11.98 -7.25 36.01
CA PRO A 133 10.95 -7.54 36.99
C PRO A 133 11.29 -6.77 38.26
N GLU A 134 10.36 -5.90 38.69
CA GLU A 134 10.38 -5.23 39.98
C GLU A 134 10.43 -6.31 41.07
N THR A 135 11.64 -6.66 41.55
CA THR A 135 11.78 -7.37 42.81
C THR A 135 11.79 -6.33 43.93
N PRO A 136 10.79 -6.31 44.83
CA PRO A 136 10.84 -5.43 45.99
C PRO A 136 11.89 -5.96 46.97
N HIS A 137 12.64 -5.03 47.55
CA HIS A 137 13.75 -5.21 48.51
C HIS A 137 15.15 -5.37 47.91
N ARG A 138 15.80 -4.24 47.62
CA ARG A 138 17.26 -4.16 47.53
C ARG A 138 17.84 -3.40 48.73
N ASN A 139 18.66 -4.12 49.49
CA ASN A 139 19.39 -3.67 50.67
C ASN A 139 20.28 -2.44 50.35
N PRO A 140 20.38 -1.43 51.23
CA PRO A 140 21.10 -0.17 50.94
C PRO A 140 22.63 -0.28 50.78
N ASN A 141 23.24 -1.47 50.95
CA ASN A 141 24.69 -1.63 51.08
C ASN A 141 25.34 -2.59 50.06
N ALA A 142 24.75 -2.77 48.87
CA ALA A 142 25.44 -3.44 47.78
C ALA A 142 26.14 -2.42 46.88
N LYS A 143 27.48 -2.47 46.82
CA LYS A 143 28.33 -1.66 45.95
C LYS A 143 27.76 -1.61 44.52
N THR A 144 27.52 -0.41 44.01
CA THR A 144 27.03 -0.10 42.68
C THR A 144 27.95 -0.71 41.61
N ALA A 145 27.60 -1.90 41.13
CA ALA A 145 28.11 -2.39 39.86
C ALA A 145 27.56 -1.46 38.77
N LYS A 146 28.45 -0.74 38.09
CA LYS A 146 28.12 0.03 36.89
C LYS A 146 27.46 -0.95 35.89
N HIS A 147 26.15 -0.85 35.71
CA HIS A 147 25.49 -1.41 34.55
C HIS A 147 26.00 -0.62 33.34
N GLN A 148 27.03 -1.16 32.67
CA GLN A 148 27.37 -0.75 31.31
C GLN A 148 26.17 -1.10 30.43
N GLU A 149 25.44 -0.09 29.94
CA GLU A 149 24.50 -0.26 28.84
C GLU A 149 25.27 -0.92 27.67
N LYS A 150 25.02 -2.21 27.43
CA LYS A 150 25.57 -2.90 26.28
C LYS A 150 24.92 -2.30 25.04
N HIS A 151 25.67 -1.53 24.27
CA HIS A 151 25.24 -1.03 22.97
C HIS A 151 24.77 -2.20 22.09
N ASP A 152 23.52 -2.14 21.66
CA ASP A 152 22.91 -3.19 20.85
C ASP A 152 23.51 -3.19 19.46
N ASN A 153 24.34 -4.19 19.20
CA ASN A 153 25.12 -4.30 17.98
C ASN A 153 24.45 -5.18 16.92
N SER A 154 23.18 -5.54 17.11
CA SER A 154 22.51 -6.53 16.27
C SER A 154 22.38 -6.06 14.81
N PHE A 155 22.29 -4.75 14.60
CA PHE A 155 22.14 -4.11 13.28
C PHE A 155 23.45 -3.65 12.66
N CYS A 156 24.58 -3.82 13.35
CA CYS A 156 25.90 -3.45 12.83
C CYS A 156 26.34 -4.37 11.68
N LYS A 157 27.06 -3.80 10.73
CA LYS A 157 27.66 -4.50 9.60
C LYS A 157 28.74 -5.45 10.10
N PRO A 158 28.81 -6.69 9.60
CA PRO A 158 29.91 -7.58 9.96
C PRO A 158 31.25 -7.03 9.52
N LEU A 159 32.20 -7.00 10.45
CA LEU A 159 33.60 -6.66 10.20
C LEU A 159 34.30 -7.87 9.56
N MET A 160 34.00 -8.13 8.29
CA MET A 160 34.59 -9.23 7.52
C MET A 160 35.50 -8.70 6.40
N GLY A 161 36.72 -9.22 6.34
CA GLY A 161 37.65 -8.92 5.25
C GLY A 161 37.32 -9.70 3.97
N LYS A 162 37.83 -9.25 2.82
CA LYS A 162 37.60 -9.90 1.51
C LYS A 162 37.98 -11.40 1.50
N ASP A 163 39.06 -11.77 2.18
CA ASP A 163 39.54 -13.16 2.25
C ASP A 163 38.71 -14.02 3.21
N GLU A 164 38.08 -13.41 4.21
CA GLU A 164 37.14 -14.11 5.09
C GLU A 164 35.84 -14.40 4.34
N ILE A 165 35.35 -13.43 3.56
CA ILE A 165 34.16 -13.60 2.71
C ILE A 165 34.40 -14.71 1.68
N ALA A 166 35.56 -14.71 1.01
CA ALA A 166 35.91 -15.77 0.07
C ALA A 166 35.88 -17.16 0.74
N ARG A 167 36.49 -17.30 1.92
CA ARG A 167 36.45 -18.54 2.70
C ARG A 167 35.03 -18.98 3.08
N LYS A 168 34.14 -18.04 3.43
CA LYS A 168 32.74 -18.36 3.73
C LYS A 168 31.96 -18.83 2.50
N VAL A 169 32.22 -18.23 1.34
CA VAL A 169 31.63 -18.66 0.05
C VAL A 169 32.10 -20.07 -0.30
N ASP A 170 33.41 -20.35 -0.20
CA ASP A 170 33.97 -21.67 -0.47
C ASP A 170 33.41 -22.72 0.51
N LEU A 171 33.30 -22.37 1.80
CA LEU A 171 32.72 -23.25 2.82
C LEU A 171 31.25 -23.59 2.55
N LEU A 172 30.45 -22.59 2.13
CA LEU A 172 29.06 -22.81 1.73
C LEU A 172 28.96 -23.76 0.54
N ALA A 173 29.80 -23.56 -0.48
CA ALA A 173 29.86 -24.41 -1.67
C ALA A 173 30.27 -25.86 -1.32
N SER A 174 31.27 -26.03 -0.45
CA SER A 174 31.67 -27.36 0.05
C SER A 174 30.54 -28.06 0.79
N ARG A 175 29.83 -27.36 1.70
CA ARG A 175 28.69 -27.95 2.43
C ARG A 175 27.57 -28.40 1.51
N LEU A 176 27.22 -27.56 0.53
CA LEU A 176 26.24 -27.91 -0.50
C LEU A 176 26.66 -29.17 -1.27
N ASN A 177 27.94 -29.32 -1.57
CA ASN A 177 28.45 -30.50 -2.28
C ASN A 177 28.58 -31.73 -1.37
N GLU A 178 28.87 -31.61 -0.08
CA GLU A 178 29.09 -32.76 0.80
C GLU A 178 27.79 -33.35 1.36
N ALA A 179 26.83 -32.50 1.73
CA ALA A 179 25.62 -32.94 2.43
C ALA A 179 24.46 -33.21 1.46
N ALA A 180 24.03 -34.48 1.35
CA ALA A 180 22.94 -34.89 0.46
C ALA A 180 21.62 -34.13 0.72
N HIS A 181 21.31 -33.84 1.98
CA HIS A 181 20.10 -33.07 2.34
C HIS A 181 20.16 -31.62 1.81
N LEU A 182 21.33 -30.97 1.84
CA LEU A 182 21.51 -29.61 1.32
C LEU A 182 21.43 -29.57 -0.20
N ARG A 183 21.93 -30.61 -0.90
CA ARG A 183 21.73 -30.73 -2.35
C ARG A 183 20.25 -30.81 -2.71
N LYS A 184 19.49 -31.64 -2.01
CA LYS A 184 18.04 -31.75 -2.20
C LYS A 184 17.33 -30.41 -1.98
N ILE A 185 17.69 -29.70 -0.91
CA ILE A 185 17.16 -28.36 -0.64
C ILE A 185 17.52 -27.38 -1.77
N ALA A 186 18.76 -27.41 -2.26
CA ALA A 186 19.19 -26.55 -3.37
C ALA A 186 18.40 -26.84 -4.66
N GLU A 187 18.15 -28.12 -4.97
CA GLU A 187 17.30 -28.54 -6.10
C GLU A 187 15.84 -28.07 -5.92
N GLU A 188 15.28 -28.16 -4.72
CA GLU A 188 13.94 -27.65 -4.41
C GLU A 188 13.86 -26.12 -4.56
N ARG A 189 14.90 -25.40 -4.12
CA ARG A 189 14.97 -23.94 -4.26
C ARG A 189 15.02 -23.51 -5.72
N LEU A 190 15.67 -24.28 -6.60
CA LEU A 190 15.70 -24.02 -8.04
C LEU A 190 14.32 -24.19 -8.72
N LYS A 191 13.40 -24.95 -8.10
CA LYS A 191 12.03 -25.12 -8.60
C LYS A 191 11.10 -23.97 -8.24
N LEU A 192 11.49 -23.10 -7.30
CA LEU A 192 10.67 -21.94 -6.93
C LEU A 192 10.63 -20.94 -8.09
N PRO A 193 9.47 -20.34 -8.41
CA PRO A 193 9.36 -19.42 -9.55
C PRO A 193 10.37 -18.27 -9.48
N ILE A 194 10.63 -17.74 -8.28
CA ILE A 194 11.58 -16.64 -8.08
C ILE A 194 13.03 -16.98 -8.43
N ALA A 195 13.40 -18.27 -8.48
CA ALA A 195 14.77 -18.69 -8.76
C ALA A 195 15.26 -18.19 -10.13
N SER A 196 14.40 -18.23 -11.14
CA SER A 196 14.69 -17.73 -12.49
C SER A 196 14.87 -16.19 -12.56
N PHE A 197 14.44 -15.47 -11.52
CA PHE A 197 14.55 -14.01 -11.44
C PHE A 197 15.77 -13.54 -10.64
N LYS A 198 16.60 -14.45 -10.12
CA LYS A 198 17.75 -14.11 -9.27
C LYS A 198 18.61 -12.99 -9.85
N ASP A 199 19.04 -13.13 -11.11
CA ASP A 199 19.94 -12.17 -11.76
C ASP A 199 19.23 -10.84 -12.05
N ALA A 200 17.95 -10.88 -12.46
CA ALA A 200 17.15 -9.68 -12.68
C ALA A 200 16.94 -8.90 -11.37
N ILE A 201 16.72 -9.60 -10.26
CA ILE A 201 16.56 -9.00 -8.93
C ILE A 201 17.86 -8.31 -8.51
N THR A 202 18.99 -9.01 -8.54
CA THR A 202 20.27 -8.45 -8.08
C THR A 202 20.75 -7.30 -8.98
N SER A 203 20.58 -7.39 -10.29
CA SER A 203 20.94 -6.31 -11.22
C SER A 203 20.07 -5.06 -11.04
N THR A 204 18.77 -5.24 -10.77
CA THR A 204 17.85 -4.11 -10.56
C THR A 204 18.15 -3.41 -9.24
N ILE A 205 18.49 -4.17 -8.18
CA ILE A 205 18.84 -3.61 -6.87
C ILE A 205 20.18 -2.86 -6.90
N ASP A 206 21.16 -3.33 -7.69
CA ASP A 206 22.41 -2.59 -7.90
C ASP A 206 22.16 -1.20 -8.54
N SER A 207 21.25 -1.16 -9.51
CA SER A 207 20.97 0.03 -10.33
C SER A 207 19.94 1.00 -9.75
N HIS A 208 19.12 0.56 -8.78
CA HIS A 208 18.04 1.37 -8.21
C HIS A 208 18.10 1.39 -6.69
N GLN A 209 17.78 2.54 -6.09
CA GLN A 209 17.79 2.67 -4.62
C GLN A 209 16.58 1.97 -3.99
N VAL A 210 15.44 1.96 -4.67
CA VAL A 210 14.21 1.29 -4.25
C VAL A 210 13.81 0.32 -5.36
N VAL A 211 13.44 -0.91 -4.99
CA VAL A 211 12.90 -1.93 -5.91
C VAL A 211 11.70 -2.60 -5.26
N LEU A 212 10.64 -2.81 -6.03
CA LEU A 212 9.48 -3.58 -5.58
C LEU A 212 9.46 -4.93 -6.27
N ILE A 213 9.30 -6.01 -5.49
CA ILE A 213 9.17 -7.38 -5.95
C ILE A 213 7.74 -7.84 -5.63
N SER A 214 6.94 -8.05 -6.67
CA SER A 214 5.58 -8.55 -6.58
C SER A 214 5.53 -9.99 -7.06
N GLY A 215 4.78 -10.85 -6.37
CA GLY A 215 4.51 -12.21 -6.82
C GLY A 215 3.68 -12.94 -5.79
N GLU A 216 2.89 -13.94 -6.19
CA GLU A 216 1.94 -14.61 -5.29
C GLU A 216 2.60 -15.32 -4.11
N THR A 217 1.80 -15.71 -3.11
CA THR A 217 2.25 -16.58 -2.03
C THR A 217 2.82 -17.89 -2.60
N GLY A 218 3.85 -18.43 -1.94
CA GLY A 218 4.54 -19.63 -2.40
C GLY A 218 5.59 -19.41 -3.50
N CYS A 219 5.70 -18.21 -4.11
CA CYS A 219 6.70 -18.01 -5.17
C CYS A 219 8.16 -17.94 -4.67
N GLY A 220 8.37 -17.81 -3.36
CA GLY A 220 9.70 -17.85 -2.72
C GLY A 220 10.32 -16.50 -2.36
N LYS A 221 9.61 -15.37 -2.48
CA LYS A 221 10.10 -14.00 -2.16
C LYS A 221 10.86 -13.94 -0.84
N THR A 222 10.18 -14.23 0.26
CA THR A 222 10.72 -13.98 1.60
C THR A 222 11.90 -14.87 1.94
N THR A 223 11.94 -16.12 1.45
CA THR A 223 13.04 -17.03 1.74
C THR A 223 14.24 -16.80 0.82
N GLN A 224 14.02 -16.45 -0.44
CA GLN A 224 15.08 -16.44 -1.44
C GLN A 224 15.71 -15.06 -1.67
N VAL A 225 14.95 -13.96 -1.64
CA VAL A 225 15.48 -12.61 -1.91
C VAL A 225 16.62 -12.23 -0.95
N PRO A 226 16.51 -12.42 0.39
CA PRO A 226 17.63 -12.13 1.30
C PRO A 226 18.89 -12.96 0.99
N GLN A 227 18.71 -14.21 0.59
CA GLN A 227 19.82 -15.11 0.22
C GLN A 227 20.48 -14.69 -1.09
N PHE A 228 19.68 -14.31 -2.10
CA PHE A 228 20.20 -13.81 -3.37
C PHE A 228 21.06 -12.56 -3.18
N LEU A 229 20.62 -11.64 -2.32
CA LEU A 229 21.38 -10.45 -1.97
C LEU A 229 22.68 -10.79 -1.23
N LEU A 230 22.62 -11.68 -0.25
CA LEU A 230 23.80 -12.10 0.50
C LEU A 230 24.84 -12.74 -0.44
N ASP A 231 24.41 -13.72 -1.24
CA ASP A 231 25.30 -14.46 -2.14
C ASP A 231 25.88 -13.55 -3.24
N HIS A 232 25.09 -12.58 -3.72
CA HIS A 232 25.56 -11.56 -4.69
C HIS A 232 26.63 -10.65 -4.11
N MET A 233 26.41 -10.12 -2.91
CA MET A 233 27.37 -9.24 -2.23
C MET A 233 28.65 -10.00 -1.85
N TRP A 234 28.52 -11.23 -1.35
CA TRP A 234 29.67 -12.07 -1.05
C TRP A 234 30.42 -12.51 -2.31
N GLY A 235 29.72 -12.74 -3.43
CA GLY A 235 30.35 -12.97 -4.74
C GLY A 235 31.21 -11.80 -5.21
N LYS A 236 30.81 -10.56 -4.88
CA LYS A 236 31.61 -9.34 -5.09
C LYS A 236 32.71 -9.14 -4.04
N ARG A 237 32.80 -10.03 -3.04
CA ARG A 237 33.68 -9.92 -1.86
C ARG A 237 33.40 -8.68 -1.02
N GLU A 238 32.14 -8.29 -0.94
CA GLU A 238 31.68 -7.15 -0.15
C GLU A 238 30.89 -7.61 1.06
N ALA A 239 31.26 -7.11 2.25
CA ALA A 239 30.45 -7.31 3.43
C ALA A 239 29.12 -6.56 3.27
N CYS A 240 28.04 -7.11 3.79
CA CYS A 240 26.72 -6.51 3.76
C CYS A 240 25.98 -6.76 5.08
N LYS A 241 25.02 -5.87 5.35
CA LYS A 241 24.02 -6.02 6.40
C LYS A 241 22.63 -5.85 5.78
N ILE A 242 21.86 -6.92 5.82
CA ILE A 242 20.53 -7.05 5.23
C ILE A 242 19.56 -7.20 6.38
N ILE A 243 18.63 -6.25 6.52
CA ILE A 243 17.56 -6.33 7.52
C ILE A 243 16.27 -6.71 6.81
N CYS A 244 15.54 -7.70 7.33
CA CYS A 244 14.28 -8.14 6.74
C CYS A 244 13.17 -8.19 7.78
N THR A 245 12.00 -7.64 7.46
CA THR A 245 10.86 -7.56 8.38
C THR A 245 9.99 -8.82 8.38
N GLN A 246 10.54 -9.98 8.77
CA GLN A 246 9.76 -11.20 9.00
C GLN A 246 10.56 -12.20 9.87
N PRO A 247 10.50 -12.14 11.21
CA PRO A 247 11.42 -12.85 12.10
C PRO A 247 11.33 -14.38 12.03
N ARG A 248 10.16 -14.92 11.67
CA ARG A 248 9.87 -16.36 11.72
C ARG A 248 10.65 -17.20 10.69
N LEU A 249 11.37 -16.58 9.77
CA LEU A 249 12.06 -17.27 8.68
C LEU A 249 13.57 -17.46 8.88
N ALA A 250 14.14 -16.93 9.95
CA ALA A 250 15.57 -17.05 10.22
C ALA A 250 16.02 -18.52 10.36
N GLU A 251 15.25 -19.35 11.05
CA GLU A 251 15.54 -20.79 11.21
C GLU A 251 15.51 -21.53 9.88
N ARG A 252 14.44 -21.31 9.10
CA ARG A 252 14.29 -21.93 7.78
C ARG A 252 15.47 -21.58 6.87
N ILE A 253 15.82 -20.30 6.79
CA ILE A 253 16.88 -19.83 5.89
C ILE A 253 18.27 -20.28 6.37
N SER A 254 18.53 -20.31 7.68
CA SER A 254 19.79 -20.85 8.21
C SER A 254 19.94 -22.33 7.86
N SER A 255 18.86 -23.10 8.00
CA SER A 255 18.80 -24.53 7.61
C SER A 255 19.03 -24.72 6.10
N GLU A 256 18.42 -23.89 5.26
CA GLU A 256 18.64 -23.92 3.80
C GLU A 256 20.09 -23.64 3.39
N ARG A 257 20.88 -23.01 4.26
CA ARG A 257 22.31 -22.73 4.09
C ARG A 257 23.22 -23.74 4.79
N GLY A 258 22.65 -24.70 5.52
CA GLY A 258 23.42 -25.64 6.35
C GLY A 258 24.19 -24.95 7.48
N GLU A 259 23.59 -23.91 8.06
CA GLU A 259 24.15 -23.07 9.11
C GLU A 259 23.27 -23.05 10.35
N ASN A 260 23.85 -22.69 11.50
CA ASN A 260 23.06 -22.42 12.69
C ASN A 260 22.55 -20.98 12.65
N VAL A 261 21.35 -20.75 13.18
CA VAL A 261 20.89 -19.39 13.42
C VAL A 261 21.90 -18.67 14.33
N GLY A 262 22.30 -17.48 13.93
CA GLY A 262 23.35 -16.68 14.54
C GLY A 262 24.66 -16.66 13.78
N ASP A 263 24.85 -17.55 12.79
CA ASP A 263 25.97 -17.52 11.84
C ASP A 263 25.75 -16.41 10.81
N SER A 264 25.52 -16.71 9.52
CA SER A 264 25.25 -15.66 8.52
C SER A 264 23.85 -15.07 8.63
N VAL A 265 22.91 -15.80 9.25
CA VAL A 265 21.50 -15.45 9.38
C VAL A 265 21.12 -15.42 10.86
N GLY A 266 20.53 -14.32 11.31
CA GLY A 266 20.04 -14.15 12.68
C GLY A 266 18.65 -13.53 12.73
N TYR A 267 18.10 -13.40 13.93
CA TYR A 267 16.87 -12.65 14.17
C TYR A 267 16.94 -11.82 15.45
N LYS A 268 16.06 -10.83 15.52
CA LYS A 268 15.81 -10.02 16.69
C LYS A 268 14.33 -9.71 16.82
N ILE A 269 13.73 -10.19 17.90
CA ILE A 269 12.38 -9.87 18.31
C ILE A 269 12.42 -9.22 19.70
N ARG A 270 11.26 -8.88 20.26
CA ARG A 270 11.20 -8.29 21.60
C ARG A 270 11.68 -9.33 22.63
N LEU A 271 12.66 -8.94 23.46
CA LEU A 271 13.26 -9.75 24.53
C LEU A 271 14.05 -10.98 24.07
N GLU A 272 14.23 -11.17 22.77
CA GLU A 272 14.95 -12.34 22.24
C GLU A 272 15.73 -11.97 20.99
N SER A 273 17.00 -12.38 20.94
CA SER A 273 17.85 -12.17 19.78
C SER A 273 18.85 -13.31 19.62
N LYS A 274 19.13 -13.67 18.38
CA LYS A 274 20.16 -14.65 18.03
C LYS A 274 20.93 -14.16 16.81
N GLY A 275 22.25 -14.03 16.95
CA GLY A 275 23.12 -13.43 15.95
C GLY A 275 23.54 -12.00 16.31
N GLY A 276 23.80 -11.19 15.29
CA GLY A 276 24.14 -9.77 15.46
C GLY A 276 25.29 -9.34 14.54
N LYS A 277 26.41 -8.88 15.10
CA LYS A 277 27.59 -8.43 14.32
C LYS A 277 28.13 -9.49 13.36
N ASN A 278 27.98 -10.78 13.67
CA ASN A 278 28.49 -11.85 12.81
C ASN A 278 27.52 -12.24 11.69
N SER A 279 26.25 -11.81 11.82
CA SER A 279 25.17 -12.15 10.89
C SER A 279 24.98 -11.05 9.86
N SER A 280 25.14 -11.43 8.59
CA SER A 280 24.90 -10.54 7.45
C SER A 280 23.41 -10.33 7.19
N ILE A 281 22.56 -11.33 7.46
CA ILE A 281 21.11 -11.20 7.40
C ILE A 281 20.55 -11.17 8.83
N MET A 282 19.73 -10.17 9.14
CA MET A 282 19.02 -10.06 10.41
C MET A 282 17.52 -9.90 10.16
N PHE A 283 16.74 -10.88 10.58
CA PHE A 283 15.29 -10.78 10.56
C PHE A 283 14.78 -10.08 11.83
N CYS A 284 13.74 -9.26 11.72
CA CYS A 284 13.14 -8.61 12.88
C CYS A 284 11.67 -8.30 12.65
N THR A 285 10.94 -7.96 13.71
CA THR A 285 9.58 -7.43 13.57
C THR A 285 9.60 -5.98 13.09
N ASN A 286 8.50 -5.53 12.47
CA ASN A 286 8.31 -4.13 12.10
C ASN A 286 8.60 -3.18 13.26
N GLY A 287 8.09 -3.48 14.47
CA GLY A 287 8.29 -2.65 15.65
C GLY A 287 9.75 -2.55 16.11
N ILE A 288 10.55 -3.61 15.97
CA ILE A 288 11.97 -3.58 16.32
C ILE A 288 12.76 -2.70 15.32
N LEU A 289 12.49 -2.85 14.02
CA LEU A 289 13.13 -2.00 13.01
C LEU A 289 12.70 -0.53 13.16
N LEU A 290 11.41 -0.28 13.35
CA LEU A 290 10.87 1.05 13.58
C LEU A 290 11.51 1.72 14.81
N ARG A 291 11.65 0.98 15.91
CA ARG A 291 12.34 1.49 17.10
C ARG A 291 13.81 1.79 16.82
N MET A 292 14.51 0.97 16.05
CA MET A 292 15.90 1.25 15.67
C MET A 292 15.99 2.55 14.85
N LEU A 293 15.10 2.73 13.87
CA LEU A 293 15.06 3.93 13.02
C LEU A 293 14.71 5.21 13.80
N ILE A 294 13.89 5.11 14.85
CA ILE A 294 13.48 6.25 15.68
C ILE A 294 14.45 6.49 16.85
N GLY A 295 14.88 5.42 17.54
CA GLY A 295 15.68 5.46 18.77
C GLY A 295 17.11 5.97 18.57
N THR A 296 17.62 5.94 17.33
CA THR A 296 18.82 6.69 16.94
C THR A 296 18.64 8.22 17.05
N SER A 297 17.43 8.72 17.29
CA SER A 297 17.16 10.15 17.54
C SER A 297 17.09 10.53 19.02
N THR A 298 16.96 9.59 19.96
CA THR A 298 16.52 9.91 21.34
C THR A 298 17.58 9.78 22.43
N ASN A 299 18.74 9.16 22.16
CA ASN A 299 19.87 9.09 23.10
C ASN A 299 20.79 10.33 23.06
N GLN A 300 20.25 11.52 22.80
CA GLN A 300 20.97 12.77 23.00
C GLN A 300 20.90 13.20 24.47
N SER A 301 21.81 12.66 25.29
CA SER A 301 22.21 13.37 26.50
C SER A 301 22.77 14.73 26.08
N LYS A 302 22.23 15.80 26.64
CA LYS A 302 22.60 17.21 26.42
C LYS A 302 24.13 17.43 26.47
N MET A 303 24.81 17.35 25.34
CA MET A 303 26.01 18.14 25.01
C MET A 303 26.37 17.93 23.54
N GLU A 304 26.58 19.04 22.83
CA GLU A 304 27.00 19.17 21.43
C GLU A 304 25.93 18.88 20.36
N ALA A 305 25.06 19.87 20.20
CA ALA A 305 24.23 20.08 19.01
C ALA A 305 25.11 20.42 17.79
N THR A 306 25.61 19.39 17.10
CA THR A 306 26.09 19.50 15.71
C THR A 306 25.57 18.31 14.90
N LEU A 307 24.30 18.33 14.48
CA LEU A 307 23.69 17.62 13.32
C LEU A 307 24.11 16.15 12.95
N ALA A 308 24.81 15.41 13.81
CA ALA A 308 25.49 14.16 13.48
C ALA A 308 25.31 13.00 14.49
N PRO A 309 24.07 12.57 14.84
CA PRO A 309 23.92 11.25 15.46
C PRO A 309 22.90 10.30 14.79
N ILE A 310 22.12 10.74 13.79
CA ILE A 310 21.26 9.83 12.99
C ILE A 310 22.11 8.86 12.13
N LYS A 311 23.38 9.22 11.91
CA LYS A 311 24.23 8.68 10.86
C LYS A 311 24.77 7.28 11.13
N ASP A 312 25.07 6.89 12.37
CA ASP A 312 25.99 5.77 12.58
C ASP A 312 25.34 4.39 12.43
N ALA A 313 24.14 4.15 12.97
CA ALA A 313 23.52 2.83 12.89
C ALA A 313 22.93 2.52 11.51
N VAL A 314 22.27 3.50 10.87
CA VAL A 314 21.68 3.33 9.53
C VAL A 314 22.76 3.24 8.46
N SER A 315 23.91 3.92 8.64
CA SER A 315 25.05 3.81 7.70
C SER A 315 25.68 2.43 7.64
N GLU A 316 25.52 1.61 8.69
CA GLU A 316 26.00 0.23 8.67
C GLU A 316 25.03 -0.74 7.96
N ILE A 317 23.80 -0.31 7.68
CA ILE A 317 22.82 -1.11 6.96
C ILE A 317 22.98 -0.89 5.46
N SER A 318 23.20 -1.99 4.73
CA SER A 318 23.30 -1.95 3.26
C SER A 318 21.95 -2.12 2.56
N HIS A 319 21.10 -2.98 3.10
CA HIS A 319 19.81 -3.34 2.50
C HIS A 319 18.74 -3.45 3.59
N ILE A 320 17.58 -2.86 3.35
CA ILE A 320 16.36 -3.09 4.14
C ILE A 320 15.33 -3.73 3.22
N ILE A 321 14.76 -4.83 3.67
CA ILE A 321 13.68 -5.56 3.01
C ILE A 321 12.44 -5.41 3.89
N VAL A 322 11.43 -4.76 3.35
CA VAL A 322 10.11 -4.69 3.97
C VAL A 322 9.22 -5.69 3.25
N ASP A 323 8.91 -6.78 3.93
CA ASP A 323 8.07 -7.86 3.42
C ASP A 323 6.59 -7.67 3.77
N GLU A 324 5.72 -8.33 3.00
CA GLU A 324 4.26 -8.34 3.19
C GLU A 324 3.64 -6.94 3.31
N ILE A 325 4.13 -5.97 2.52
CA ILE A 325 3.60 -4.59 2.52
C ILE A 325 2.10 -4.52 2.17
N HIS A 326 1.59 -5.57 1.52
CA HIS A 326 0.19 -5.71 1.13
C HIS A 326 -0.75 -5.92 2.31
N GLU A 327 -0.27 -6.36 3.48
CA GLU A 327 -1.08 -6.50 4.69
C GLU A 327 -1.44 -5.14 5.31
N ARG A 328 -0.81 -4.04 4.85
CA ARG A 328 -1.06 -2.67 5.33
C ARG A 328 -0.97 -2.53 6.86
N ASP A 329 -0.10 -3.31 7.49
CA ASP A 329 0.19 -3.20 8.92
C ASP A 329 0.59 -1.76 9.28
N ARG A 330 0.00 -1.23 10.35
CA ARG A 330 0.25 0.17 10.78
C ARG A 330 1.74 0.46 10.97
N PHE A 331 2.50 -0.48 11.54
CA PHE A 331 3.93 -0.26 11.78
C PHE A 331 4.72 -0.31 10.48
N ALA A 332 4.35 -1.17 9.54
CA ALA A 332 4.93 -1.19 8.20
C ALA A 332 4.72 0.16 7.49
N ASP A 333 3.50 0.70 7.48
CA ASP A 333 3.19 1.98 6.84
C ASP A 333 3.99 3.16 7.43
N PHE A 334 4.05 3.25 8.77
CA PHE A 334 4.86 4.28 9.43
C PHE A 334 6.35 4.12 9.11
N MET A 335 6.85 2.89 9.08
CA MET A 335 8.23 2.61 8.73
C MET A 335 8.55 3.00 7.29
N LEU A 336 7.66 2.70 6.34
CA LEU A 336 7.81 3.09 4.94
C LEU A 336 7.85 4.61 4.77
N ALA A 337 7.03 5.35 5.54
CA ALA A 337 7.08 6.81 5.56
C ALA A 337 8.44 7.34 6.04
N ILE A 338 8.95 6.82 7.16
CA ILE A 338 10.27 7.20 7.69
C ILE A 338 11.38 6.83 6.70
N LEU A 339 11.36 5.62 6.14
CA LEU A 339 12.35 5.17 5.15
C LEU A 339 12.35 6.08 3.93
N ARG A 340 11.18 6.46 3.41
CA ARG A 340 11.06 7.40 2.29
C ARG A 340 11.74 8.75 2.57
N GLU A 341 11.65 9.26 3.80
CA GLU A 341 12.34 10.48 4.21
C GLU A 341 13.85 10.28 4.44
N LEU A 342 14.28 9.09 4.87
CA LEU A 342 15.68 8.76 5.14
C LEU A 342 16.51 8.47 3.88
N LEU A 343 15.90 7.91 2.83
CA LEU A 343 16.59 7.46 1.61
C LEU A 343 17.43 8.55 0.91
N PRO A 344 16.97 9.80 0.74
CA PRO A 344 17.78 10.85 0.11
C PRO A 344 19.10 11.15 0.84
N SER A 345 19.13 10.96 2.16
CA SER A 345 20.31 11.18 3.00
C SER A 345 21.24 9.96 3.08
N HIS A 346 20.77 8.78 2.63
CA HIS A 346 21.51 7.52 2.68
C HIS A 346 21.56 6.87 1.28
N PRO A 347 22.30 7.44 0.32
CA PRO A 347 22.31 6.99 -1.08
C PRO A 347 22.87 5.56 -1.27
N GLN A 348 23.61 5.04 -0.29
CA GLN A 348 24.14 3.69 -0.29
C GLN A 348 23.12 2.64 0.18
N LEU A 349 22.09 3.05 0.90
CA LEU A 349 21.05 2.16 1.43
C LEU A 349 20.11 1.75 0.30
N ARG A 350 19.88 0.44 0.16
CA ARG A 350 18.91 -0.13 -0.78
C ARG A 350 17.65 -0.57 -0.04
N LEU A 351 16.49 -0.17 -0.55
CA LEU A 351 15.18 -0.56 -0.04
C LEU A 351 14.52 -1.54 -1.00
N ILE A 352 14.17 -2.72 -0.50
CA ILE A 352 13.44 -3.73 -1.24
C ILE A 352 12.06 -3.85 -0.60
N LEU A 353 11.02 -3.70 -1.41
CA LEU A 353 9.63 -3.86 -1.00
C LEU A 353 9.11 -5.17 -1.59
N MET A 354 8.50 -6.03 -0.77
CA MET A 354 7.94 -7.30 -1.24
C MET A 354 6.43 -7.34 -0.97
N SER A 355 5.67 -7.77 -1.98
CA SER A 355 4.20 -7.82 -1.95
C SER A 355 3.67 -9.09 -2.61
N ALA A 356 2.61 -9.67 -2.05
CA ALA A 356 1.90 -10.80 -2.65
C ALA A 356 0.83 -10.39 -3.67
N THR A 357 0.40 -9.13 -3.67
CA THR A 357 -0.82 -8.69 -4.38
C THR A 357 -0.54 -7.72 -5.53
N LEU A 358 -1.61 -7.41 -6.28
CA LEU A 358 -1.62 -6.53 -7.45
C LEU A 358 -1.41 -5.03 -7.14
N ASP A 359 -1.45 -4.57 -5.88
CA ASP A 359 -1.29 -3.14 -5.52
C ASP A 359 0.18 -2.64 -5.57
N ALA A 360 1.02 -3.33 -6.35
CA ALA A 360 2.43 -2.99 -6.56
C ALA A 360 2.63 -1.58 -7.13
N GLU A 361 1.73 -1.16 -8.02
CA GLU A 361 1.70 0.15 -8.66
C GLU A 361 1.65 1.29 -7.64
N ARG A 362 0.77 1.20 -6.65
CA ARG A 362 0.58 2.26 -5.65
C ARG A 362 1.82 2.44 -4.79
N PHE A 363 2.44 1.35 -4.35
CA PHE A 363 3.71 1.42 -3.62
C PHE A 363 4.86 1.94 -4.50
N SER A 364 4.92 1.53 -5.77
CA SER A 364 5.90 2.07 -6.72
C SER A 364 5.76 3.58 -6.88
N GLN A 365 4.54 4.07 -7.11
CA GLN A 365 4.23 5.50 -7.23
C GLN A 365 4.59 6.26 -5.94
N TYR A 366 4.28 5.71 -4.77
CA TYR A 366 4.63 6.30 -3.48
C TYR A 366 6.16 6.50 -3.34
N PHE A 367 6.96 5.56 -3.83
CA PHE A 367 8.43 5.66 -3.88
C PHE A 367 8.97 6.30 -5.16
N GLY A 368 8.14 7.04 -5.89
CA GLY A 368 8.55 7.86 -7.04
C GLY A 368 8.69 7.09 -8.35
N GLY A 369 7.92 6.02 -8.54
CA GLY A 369 7.92 5.16 -9.72
C GLY A 369 9.08 4.16 -9.74
N CYS A 370 9.39 3.55 -8.60
CA CYS A 370 10.48 2.56 -8.52
C CYS A 370 10.18 1.31 -9.38
N PRO A 371 11.20 0.63 -9.92
CA PRO A 371 10.99 -0.54 -10.76
C PRO A 371 10.27 -1.66 -10.01
N ILE A 372 9.33 -2.30 -10.71
CA ILE A 372 8.56 -3.45 -10.22
C ILE A 372 9.05 -4.71 -10.95
N ILE A 373 9.49 -5.71 -10.19
CA ILE A 373 9.79 -7.06 -10.68
C ILE A 373 8.59 -7.94 -10.36
N ARG A 374 7.92 -8.45 -11.40
CA ARG A 374 6.77 -9.36 -11.26
C ARG A 374 7.22 -10.79 -11.43
N VAL A 375 7.16 -11.56 -10.34
CA VAL A 375 7.44 -12.98 -10.30
C VAL A 375 6.11 -13.72 -10.46
N PRO A 376 5.93 -14.53 -11.51
CA PRO A 376 4.71 -15.31 -11.69
C PRO A 376 4.55 -16.30 -10.53
N GLY A 377 3.32 -16.45 -10.05
CA GLY A 377 2.96 -17.52 -9.13
C GLY A 377 2.84 -18.85 -9.87
N PHE A 378 3.33 -19.92 -9.24
CA PHE A 378 2.81 -21.26 -9.51
C PHE A 378 2.07 -21.68 -8.25
N THR A 379 0.77 -21.45 -8.22
CA THR A 379 -0.08 -22.14 -7.26
C THR A 379 -0.38 -23.52 -7.82
N TYR A 380 -0.23 -24.56 -6.99
CA TYR A 380 -0.89 -25.82 -7.28
C TYR A 380 -2.39 -25.55 -7.37
N PRO A 381 -3.16 -26.31 -8.16
CA PRO A 381 -4.61 -26.13 -8.20
C PRO A 381 -5.17 -26.30 -6.78
N VAL A 382 -5.60 -25.19 -6.17
CA VAL A 382 -6.25 -25.17 -4.87
C VAL A 382 -7.74 -25.34 -5.14
N LYS A 383 -8.33 -26.41 -4.58
CA LYS A 383 -9.78 -26.57 -4.58
C LYS A 383 -10.36 -25.73 -3.45
N THR A 384 -11.29 -24.85 -3.78
CA THR A 384 -12.07 -24.10 -2.80
C THR A 384 -13.32 -24.90 -2.45
N PHE A 385 -13.59 -25.01 -1.15
CA PHE A 385 -14.83 -25.61 -0.64
C PHE A 385 -15.55 -24.54 0.18
N TYR A 386 -16.84 -24.38 -0.07
CA TYR A 386 -17.73 -23.55 0.70
C TYR A 386 -18.38 -24.37 1.81
N LEU A 387 -19.11 -23.72 2.71
CA LEU A 387 -19.68 -24.37 3.88
C LEU A 387 -20.61 -25.52 3.49
N GLU A 388 -21.42 -25.34 2.45
CA GLU A 388 -22.28 -26.38 1.88
C GLU A 388 -21.51 -27.60 1.37
N ASP A 389 -20.33 -27.39 0.76
CA ASP A 389 -19.47 -28.47 0.30
C ASP A 389 -18.89 -29.24 1.48
N VAL A 390 -18.42 -28.51 2.50
CA VAL A 390 -17.87 -29.09 3.73
C VAL A 390 -18.94 -29.91 4.46
N LEU A 391 -20.15 -29.40 4.61
CA LEU A 391 -21.26 -30.09 5.27
C LEU A 391 -21.67 -31.35 4.49
N SER A 392 -21.64 -31.29 3.16
CA SER A 392 -21.88 -32.44 2.29
C SER A 392 -20.80 -33.52 2.44
N ILE A 393 -19.53 -33.13 2.45
CA ILE A 393 -18.39 -34.03 2.67
C ILE A 393 -18.54 -34.74 4.02
N LEU A 394 -18.76 -33.99 5.10
CA LEU A 394 -18.90 -34.53 6.46
C LEU A 394 -20.13 -35.42 6.64
N LYS A 395 -21.22 -35.19 5.89
CA LYS A 395 -22.39 -36.06 5.87
C LYS A 395 -22.09 -37.38 5.15
N SER A 396 -21.35 -37.33 4.05
CA SER A 396 -21.02 -38.52 3.25
C SER A 396 -20.10 -39.51 3.99
N THR A 397 -19.28 -39.03 4.94
CA THR A 397 -18.46 -39.90 5.81
C THR A 397 -19.18 -40.39 7.07
N GLN A 398 -20.37 -39.86 7.39
CA GLN A 398 -21.13 -40.22 8.58
C GLN A 398 -22.48 -40.88 8.24
N ASP A 399 -22.42 -42.15 7.86
CA ASP A 399 -23.55 -43.08 8.09
C ASP A 399 -23.72 -43.44 9.59
N ASN A 400 -23.03 -42.76 10.51
CA ASN A 400 -23.22 -42.94 11.95
C ASN A 400 -23.01 -41.61 12.71
N HIS A 401 -24.12 -41.06 13.25
CA HIS A 401 -24.22 -40.06 14.33
C HIS A 401 -24.31 -38.55 14.03
N LEU A 402 -25.19 -38.13 13.11
CA LEU A 402 -25.84 -36.81 13.21
C LEU A 402 -27.34 -36.95 13.46
N ASN A 403 -27.69 -37.39 14.66
CA ASN A 403 -29.04 -37.21 15.20
C ASN A 403 -28.95 -36.65 16.62
N PRO A 404 -29.09 -35.34 16.81
CA PRO A 404 -29.57 -34.77 18.06
C PRO A 404 -31.06 -34.49 17.93
N ILE A 405 -31.83 -35.38 18.54
CA ILE A 405 -33.00 -35.16 19.40
C ILE A 405 -33.84 -33.90 19.09
N ALA A 406 -35.10 -34.20 18.73
CA ALA A 406 -36.23 -33.28 18.69
C ALA A 406 -36.29 -32.32 19.88
N MET A 407 -36.42 -31.03 19.60
CA MET A 407 -37.28 -30.11 20.35
C MET A 407 -37.87 -29.13 19.33
N SER A 408 -39.19 -29.17 19.24
CA SER A 408 -40.02 -28.12 18.68
C SER A 408 -39.76 -26.82 19.43
N ASP A 409 -39.56 -25.73 18.71
CA ASP A 409 -40.30 -24.50 18.99
C ASP A 409 -40.33 -23.65 17.71
N ALA A 410 -41.55 -23.31 17.31
CA ALA A 410 -41.81 -22.36 16.24
C ALA A 410 -41.28 -20.99 16.69
N ILE A 411 -40.24 -20.50 16.03
CA ILE A 411 -39.86 -19.09 16.13
C ILE A 411 -40.75 -18.36 15.13
N GLU A 412 -41.73 -17.63 15.66
CA GLU A 412 -42.48 -16.62 14.91
C GLU A 412 -41.50 -15.64 14.23
N GLU A 413 -41.53 -15.59 12.91
CA GLU A 413 -40.80 -14.59 12.14
C GLU A 413 -41.31 -13.19 12.50
N THR A 414 -40.48 -12.39 13.17
CA THR A 414 -40.79 -10.98 13.38
C THR A 414 -40.67 -10.21 12.05
N PRO A 415 -41.69 -9.45 11.64
CA PRO A 415 -41.64 -8.64 10.42
C PRO A 415 -40.63 -7.48 10.58
N LEU A 416 -39.98 -7.07 9.48
CA LEU A 416 -39.11 -5.89 9.44
C LEU A 416 -39.90 -4.66 9.94
N SER A 417 -39.25 -3.83 10.76
CA SER A 417 -39.86 -2.59 11.24
C SER A 417 -40.17 -1.64 10.07
N ASP A 418 -41.23 -0.84 10.20
CA ASP A 418 -41.57 0.16 9.19
C ASP A 418 -40.43 1.18 8.98
N GLU A 419 -39.64 1.46 10.02
CA GLU A 419 -38.46 2.32 9.94
C GLU A 419 -37.36 1.73 9.05
N SER A 420 -37.04 0.44 9.21
CA SER A 420 -36.05 -0.25 8.38
C SER A 420 -36.48 -0.36 6.92
N ARG A 421 -37.79 -0.54 6.67
CA ARG A 421 -38.34 -0.57 5.30
C ARG A 421 -38.17 0.78 4.61
N ILE A 422 -38.46 1.88 5.30
CA ILE A 422 -38.31 3.24 4.76
C ILE A 422 -36.83 3.53 4.44
N ALA A 423 -35.91 3.17 5.34
CA ALA A 423 -34.48 3.36 5.13
C ALA A 423 -33.94 2.53 3.95
N LEU A 424 -34.42 1.29 3.79
CA LEU A 424 -34.08 0.46 2.63
C LEU A 424 -34.62 1.03 1.32
N ASP A 425 -35.85 1.57 1.34
CA ASP A 425 -36.41 2.21 0.15
C ASP A 425 -35.60 3.45 -0.26
N GLU A 426 -35.30 4.35 0.69
CA GLU A 426 -34.53 5.57 0.42
C GLU A 426 -33.10 5.26 -0.08
N SER A 427 -32.43 4.27 0.53
CA SER A 427 -31.07 3.90 0.14
C SER A 427 -30.99 3.20 -1.22
N ILE A 428 -32.01 2.42 -1.61
CA ILE A 428 -32.14 1.85 -2.95
C ILE A 428 -32.35 2.96 -4.00
N ASP A 429 -33.20 3.93 -3.70
CA ASP A 429 -33.46 5.07 -4.60
C ASP A 429 -32.20 5.93 -4.79
N LEU A 430 -31.45 6.21 -3.72
CA LEU A 430 -30.16 6.92 -3.78
C LEU A 430 -29.13 6.15 -4.62
N ALA A 431 -28.95 4.87 -4.35
CA ALA A 431 -28.01 4.02 -5.09
C ALA A 431 -28.33 3.97 -6.59
N TRP A 432 -29.61 3.94 -6.97
CA TRP A 432 -30.02 3.93 -8.38
C TRP A 432 -29.92 5.31 -9.04
N SER A 433 -30.30 6.37 -8.34
CA SER A 433 -30.49 7.71 -8.93
C SER A 433 -29.22 8.56 -8.92
N THR A 434 -28.40 8.46 -7.87
CA THR A 434 -27.27 9.37 -7.62
C THR A 434 -25.92 8.66 -7.50
N ASP A 435 -25.87 7.34 -7.68
CA ASP A 435 -24.68 6.49 -7.46
C ASP A 435 -24.13 6.61 -6.01
N GLU A 436 -24.99 6.94 -5.04
CA GLU A 436 -24.67 6.96 -3.61
C GLU A 436 -25.02 5.62 -2.96
N PHE A 437 -24.04 4.74 -2.81
CA PHE A 437 -24.24 3.36 -2.33
C PHE A 437 -23.96 3.18 -0.83
N ASP A 438 -23.25 4.11 -0.20
CA ASP A 438 -22.80 3.97 1.19
C ASP A 438 -23.95 3.72 2.19
N PRO A 439 -25.13 4.38 2.08
CA PRO A 439 -26.25 4.11 2.97
C PRO A 439 -26.80 2.69 2.82
N LEU A 440 -26.88 2.19 1.58
CA LEU A 440 -27.37 0.84 1.30
C LEU A 440 -26.38 -0.22 1.78
N LEU A 441 -25.08 0.02 1.59
CA LEU A 441 -24.01 -0.86 2.06
C LEU A 441 -23.92 -0.90 3.59
N GLU A 442 -24.14 0.22 4.27
CA GLU A 442 -24.18 0.29 5.73
C GLU A 442 -25.34 -0.54 6.29
N LEU A 443 -26.53 -0.45 5.69
CA LEU A 443 -27.69 -1.26 6.08
C LEU A 443 -27.48 -2.77 5.85
N ILE A 444 -26.89 -3.15 4.70
CA ILE A 444 -26.55 -4.56 4.40
C ILE A 444 -25.50 -5.09 5.38
N SER A 445 -24.52 -4.26 5.74
CA SER A 445 -23.40 -4.65 6.62
C SER A 445 -23.77 -4.68 8.09
N ALA A 446 -24.74 -3.87 8.52
CA ALA A 446 -25.18 -3.79 9.92
C ALA A 446 -25.94 -5.05 10.37
N GLU A 447 -26.78 -5.62 9.48
CA GLU A 447 -27.57 -6.82 9.75
C GLU A 447 -27.59 -7.72 8.51
N VAL A 448 -26.61 -8.61 8.36
CA VAL A 448 -26.57 -9.58 7.25
C VAL A 448 -27.67 -10.64 7.45
N THR A 449 -28.89 -10.30 7.07
CA THR A 449 -30.05 -11.19 7.09
C THR A 449 -30.55 -11.43 5.67
N PRO A 450 -31.08 -12.63 5.37
CA PRO A 450 -31.72 -12.90 4.08
C PRO A 450 -32.84 -11.91 3.76
N LYS A 451 -33.51 -11.35 4.79
CA LYS A 451 -34.58 -10.34 4.63
C LYS A 451 -34.08 -9.01 4.06
N ILE A 452 -32.87 -8.58 4.39
CA ILE A 452 -32.29 -7.32 3.90
C ILE A 452 -31.66 -7.53 2.51
N CYS A 453 -30.91 -8.62 2.32
CA CYS A 453 -30.28 -8.93 1.04
C CYS A 453 -31.31 -9.18 -0.08
N ASN A 454 -32.46 -9.79 0.28
CA ASN A 454 -33.57 -10.09 -0.61
C ASN A 454 -34.75 -9.10 -0.47
N TYR A 455 -34.52 -7.94 0.15
CA TYR A 455 -35.53 -6.91 0.25
C TYR A 455 -35.94 -6.45 -1.16
N GLN A 456 -37.24 -6.22 -1.36
CA GLN A 456 -37.76 -5.67 -2.61
C GLN A 456 -38.35 -4.29 -2.34
N HIS A 457 -37.84 -3.30 -3.05
CA HIS A 457 -38.29 -1.91 -2.98
C HIS A 457 -39.81 -1.78 -3.05
N SER A 458 -40.43 -1.05 -2.14
CA SER A 458 -41.88 -1.01 -2.02
C SER A 458 -42.58 -0.50 -3.29
N SER A 459 -41.95 0.41 -4.03
CA SER A 459 -42.53 1.02 -5.23
C SER A 459 -42.10 0.37 -6.54
N THR A 460 -40.85 -0.10 -6.68
CA THR A 460 -40.32 -0.65 -7.94
C THR A 460 -40.13 -2.17 -7.91
N GLY A 461 -40.09 -2.79 -6.73
CA GLY A 461 -39.74 -4.20 -6.56
C GLY A 461 -38.26 -4.52 -6.78
N ALA A 462 -37.41 -3.50 -7.00
CA ALA A 462 -35.98 -3.67 -7.19
C ALA A 462 -35.32 -4.19 -5.89
N SER A 463 -34.46 -5.19 -6.02
CA SER A 463 -33.64 -5.69 -4.91
C SER A 463 -32.26 -5.03 -4.90
N PRO A 464 -31.52 -5.06 -3.77
CA PRO A 464 -30.13 -4.60 -3.73
C PRO A 464 -29.28 -5.24 -4.85
N LEU A 465 -29.42 -6.56 -5.06
CA LEU A 465 -28.71 -7.28 -6.11
C LEU A 465 -29.00 -6.72 -7.51
N MET A 466 -30.26 -6.36 -7.81
CA MET A 466 -30.62 -5.75 -9.11
C MET A 466 -29.95 -4.38 -9.31
N VAL A 467 -29.92 -3.56 -8.25
CA VAL A 467 -29.34 -2.21 -8.29
C VAL A 467 -27.83 -2.28 -8.52
N PHE A 468 -27.11 -3.09 -7.73
CA PHE A 468 -25.67 -3.27 -7.90
C PHE A 468 -25.33 -3.93 -9.25
N ALA A 469 -26.19 -4.83 -9.73
CA ALA A 469 -26.03 -5.47 -11.04
C ALA A 469 -26.16 -4.48 -12.21
N GLY A 470 -27.20 -3.64 -12.20
CA GLY A 470 -27.39 -2.60 -13.22
C GLY A 470 -26.27 -1.54 -13.21
N LYS A 471 -25.69 -1.26 -12.04
CA LYS A 471 -24.59 -0.28 -11.90
C LYS A 471 -23.19 -0.85 -12.16
N GLY A 472 -23.06 -2.14 -12.41
CA GLY A 472 -21.78 -2.77 -12.75
C GLY A 472 -20.83 -2.94 -11.54
N ARG A 473 -21.37 -2.95 -10.33
CA ARG A 473 -20.61 -3.04 -9.07
C ARG A 473 -20.22 -4.49 -8.77
N VAL A 474 -19.17 -4.98 -9.43
CA VAL A 474 -18.75 -6.39 -9.38
C VAL A 474 -18.51 -6.90 -7.96
N ASP A 475 -17.75 -6.18 -7.14
CA ASP A 475 -17.40 -6.63 -5.80
C ASP A 475 -18.62 -6.74 -4.88
N ASP A 476 -19.54 -5.78 -4.96
CA ASP A 476 -20.76 -5.76 -4.16
C ASP A 476 -21.78 -6.83 -4.61
N VAL A 477 -21.83 -7.12 -5.92
CA VAL A 477 -22.60 -8.26 -6.44
C VAL A 477 -22.05 -9.57 -5.91
N CYS A 478 -20.72 -9.77 -5.95
CA CYS A 478 -20.08 -10.96 -5.38
C CYS A 478 -20.37 -11.08 -3.87
N MET A 479 -20.31 -9.96 -3.13
CA MET A 479 -20.65 -9.92 -1.71
C MET A 479 -22.11 -10.34 -1.48
N LEU A 480 -23.08 -9.75 -2.18
CA LEU A 480 -24.49 -10.08 -2.02
C LEU A 480 -24.80 -11.54 -2.38
N LEU A 481 -24.22 -12.06 -3.46
CA LEU A 481 -24.34 -13.48 -3.81
C LEU A 481 -23.74 -14.38 -2.71
N SER A 482 -22.62 -13.98 -2.10
CA SER A 482 -22.04 -14.70 -0.95
C SER A 482 -22.91 -14.65 0.31
N TYR A 483 -23.80 -13.66 0.43
CA TYR A 483 -24.78 -13.54 1.51
C TYR A 483 -26.14 -14.20 1.19
N GLY A 484 -26.25 -14.91 0.07
CA GLY A 484 -27.47 -15.62 -0.33
C GLY A 484 -28.55 -14.72 -0.94
N ALA A 485 -28.13 -13.68 -1.68
CA ALA A 485 -29.07 -12.88 -2.47
C ALA A 485 -29.68 -13.71 -3.60
N ASP A 486 -31.01 -13.79 -3.67
CA ASP A 486 -31.77 -14.56 -4.64
C ASP A 486 -31.73 -13.87 -6.02
N CYS A 487 -31.05 -14.53 -6.94
CA CYS A 487 -30.89 -14.11 -8.33
C CYS A 487 -32.19 -14.24 -9.16
N ASN A 488 -33.20 -14.96 -8.66
CA ASN A 488 -34.46 -15.21 -9.35
C ASN A 488 -35.57 -14.21 -9.00
N LEU A 489 -35.33 -13.32 -8.03
CA LEU A 489 -36.28 -12.24 -7.71
C LEU A 489 -36.57 -11.41 -8.95
N ARG A 490 -37.80 -10.91 -9.03
CA ARG A 490 -38.28 -10.10 -10.14
C ARG A 490 -38.81 -8.77 -9.62
N ASP A 491 -38.38 -7.69 -10.26
CA ASP A 491 -38.97 -6.38 -10.04
C ASP A 491 -40.42 -6.33 -10.56
N LYS A 492 -41.10 -5.19 -10.40
CA LYS A 492 -42.48 -5.03 -10.87
C LYS A 492 -42.62 -5.04 -12.40
N ASP A 493 -41.53 -4.82 -13.13
CA ASP A 493 -41.47 -4.95 -14.59
C ASP A 493 -41.15 -6.40 -15.03
N GLY A 494 -41.00 -7.33 -14.07
CA GLY A 494 -40.73 -8.74 -14.30
C GLY A 494 -39.27 -9.08 -14.57
N SER A 495 -38.35 -8.16 -14.32
CA SER A 495 -36.94 -8.23 -14.65
C SER A 495 -36.11 -8.73 -13.47
N THR A 496 -35.16 -9.62 -13.73
CA THR A 496 -34.21 -10.17 -12.75
C THR A 496 -32.95 -9.32 -12.66
N ALA A 497 -32.08 -9.58 -11.67
CA ALA A 497 -30.78 -8.92 -11.57
C ALA A 497 -29.91 -9.15 -12.82
N LEU A 498 -30.03 -10.32 -13.46
CA LEU A 498 -29.38 -10.62 -14.73
C LEU A 498 -29.90 -9.71 -15.86
N ASP A 499 -31.21 -9.47 -15.92
CA ASP A 499 -31.82 -8.59 -16.92
C ASP A 499 -31.40 -7.13 -16.73
N TRP A 500 -31.25 -6.69 -15.48
CA TRP A 500 -30.73 -5.35 -15.15
C TRP A 500 -29.28 -5.17 -15.61
N ALA A 501 -28.43 -6.18 -15.36
CA ALA A 501 -27.05 -6.16 -15.85
C ALA A 501 -26.99 -6.08 -17.38
N TYR A 502 -27.81 -6.84 -18.12
CA TYR A 502 -27.85 -6.75 -19.58
C TYR A 502 -28.41 -5.42 -20.08
N ARG A 503 -29.48 -4.90 -19.45
CA ARG A 503 -30.11 -3.62 -19.81
C ARG A 503 -29.12 -2.46 -19.76
N GLU A 504 -28.28 -2.44 -18.73
CA GLU A 504 -27.28 -1.39 -18.51
C GLU A 504 -25.90 -1.73 -19.12
N ASN A 505 -25.81 -2.74 -19.98
CA ASN A 505 -24.59 -3.19 -20.67
C ASN A 505 -23.45 -3.69 -19.75
N GLN A 506 -23.78 -4.19 -18.56
CA GLN A 506 -22.83 -4.71 -17.56
C GLN A 506 -22.53 -6.21 -17.77
N HIS A 507 -21.89 -6.52 -18.89
CA HIS A 507 -21.63 -7.91 -19.33
C HIS A 507 -20.81 -8.73 -18.32
N GLY A 508 -19.80 -8.13 -17.69
CA GLY A 508 -18.98 -8.84 -16.70
C GLY A 508 -19.75 -9.25 -15.44
N VAL A 509 -20.74 -8.43 -15.03
CA VAL A 509 -21.62 -8.76 -13.91
C VAL A 509 -22.67 -9.80 -14.32
N ALA A 510 -23.21 -9.68 -15.54
CA ALA A 510 -24.14 -10.66 -16.09
C ALA A 510 -23.52 -12.07 -16.15
N ASP A 511 -22.26 -12.18 -16.54
CA ASP A 511 -21.53 -13.45 -16.55
C ASP A 511 -21.35 -14.04 -15.15
N ILE A 512 -21.10 -13.19 -14.13
CA ILE A 512 -20.98 -13.63 -12.73
C ILE A 512 -22.31 -14.15 -12.21
N ILE A 513 -23.40 -13.40 -12.40
CA ILE A 513 -24.74 -13.81 -11.95
C ILE A 513 -25.16 -15.08 -12.68
N LYS A 514 -24.95 -15.16 -13.99
CA LYS A 514 -25.27 -16.34 -14.79
C LYS A 514 -24.48 -17.57 -14.33
N LYS A 515 -23.18 -17.41 -14.08
CA LYS A 515 -22.35 -18.49 -13.54
C LYS A 515 -22.83 -18.92 -12.16
N HIS A 516 -23.22 -17.97 -11.30
CA HIS A 516 -23.79 -18.29 -9.99
C HIS A 516 -25.12 -19.04 -10.10
N MET A 517 -25.99 -18.66 -11.04
CA MET A 517 -27.23 -19.40 -11.34
C MET A 517 -26.95 -20.81 -11.87
N GLU A 518 -25.95 -20.98 -12.72
CA GLU A 518 -25.50 -22.29 -13.23
C GLU A 518 -24.86 -23.14 -12.12
N ASP A 519 -24.11 -22.51 -11.21
CA ASP A 519 -23.51 -23.14 -10.02
C ASP A 519 -24.61 -23.54 -9.02
N ASP A 520 -25.63 -22.70 -8.78
CA ASP A 520 -26.80 -23.02 -7.93
C ASP A 520 -27.68 -24.13 -8.51
N LEU A 521 -27.83 -24.19 -9.85
CA LEU A 521 -28.47 -25.32 -10.53
C LEU A 521 -27.64 -26.61 -10.46
N SER A 522 -26.34 -26.49 -10.16
CA SER A 522 -25.42 -27.62 -9.96
C SER A 522 -25.26 -28.04 -8.49
N LYS A 523 -25.69 -27.19 -7.54
CA LYS A 523 -25.78 -27.52 -6.11
C LYS A 523 -27.02 -28.38 -5.90
N SER A 524 -26.83 -29.57 -5.33
CA SER A 524 -27.96 -30.45 -5.03
C SER A 524 -28.87 -29.77 -3.99
N GLU A 525 -30.19 -29.83 -4.14
CA GLU A 525 -31.17 -29.40 -3.10
C GLU A 525 -30.78 -29.90 -1.70
N GLU A 526 -30.12 -31.05 -1.64
CA GLU A 526 -29.58 -31.65 -0.42
C GLU A 526 -28.47 -30.82 0.24
N GLN A 527 -27.57 -30.19 -0.52
CA GLN A 527 -26.52 -29.32 0.00
C GLN A 527 -27.11 -28.04 0.60
N GLN A 528 -28.14 -27.49 -0.03
CA GLN A 528 -28.82 -26.27 0.44
C GLN A 528 -29.63 -26.53 1.71
N GLN A 529 -30.32 -27.67 1.79
CA GLN A 529 -30.99 -28.13 3.02
C GLN A 529 -30.00 -28.34 4.18
N LEU A 530 -28.78 -28.85 3.90
CA LEU A 530 -27.75 -29.02 4.92
C LEU A 530 -27.23 -27.68 5.44
N LEU A 531 -27.04 -26.71 4.55
CA LEU A 531 -26.63 -25.36 4.91
C LEU A 531 -27.68 -24.68 5.79
N GLU A 532 -28.96 -24.71 5.38
CA GLU A 532 -30.07 -24.14 6.16
C GLU A 532 -30.20 -24.80 7.55
N LYS A 533 -30.09 -26.13 7.62
CA LYS A 533 -30.11 -26.87 8.88
C LYS A 533 -28.92 -26.52 9.77
N TYR A 534 -27.74 -26.31 9.20
CA TYR A 534 -26.56 -25.92 9.96
C TYR A 534 -26.71 -24.49 10.51
N LEU A 535 -27.10 -23.53 9.66
CA LEU A 535 -27.26 -22.12 10.04
C LEU A 535 -28.38 -21.89 11.07
N THR A 536 -29.42 -22.72 11.08
CA THR A 536 -30.47 -22.67 12.12
C THR A 536 -30.01 -23.19 13.48
N SER A 537 -28.92 -23.97 13.53
CA SER A 537 -28.41 -24.59 14.75
C SER A 537 -27.17 -23.92 15.36
N VAL A 538 -26.47 -23.09 14.57
CA VAL A 538 -25.19 -22.47 14.94
C VAL A 538 -25.34 -20.95 14.99
N ASN A 539 -24.77 -20.33 16.03
CA ASN A 539 -24.69 -18.88 16.09
C ASN A 539 -23.57 -18.37 15.15
N PRO A 540 -23.88 -17.58 14.10
CA PRO A 540 -22.88 -17.07 13.15
C PRO A 540 -21.83 -16.15 13.79
N GLU A 541 -22.10 -15.59 14.97
CA GLU A 541 -21.13 -14.77 15.71
C GLU A 541 -20.06 -15.60 16.45
N GLN A 542 -20.21 -16.94 16.49
CA GLN A 542 -19.29 -17.83 17.19
C GLN A 542 -18.54 -18.73 16.22
N ILE A 543 -17.24 -18.93 16.51
CA ILE A 543 -16.42 -19.88 15.75
C ILE A 543 -16.83 -21.31 16.12
N ASP A 544 -17.36 -22.07 15.16
CA ASP A 544 -17.66 -23.50 15.35
C ASP A 544 -16.35 -24.32 15.35
N SER A 545 -15.74 -24.38 16.53
CA SER A 545 -14.54 -25.20 16.77
C SER A 545 -14.75 -26.69 16.55
N VAL A 546 -15.98 -27.20 16.68
CA VAL A 546 -16.31 -28.63 16.47
C VAL A 546 -16.30 -28.95 14.98
N LEU A 547 -16.86 -28.08 14.15
CA LEU A 547 -16.80 -28.21 12.70
C LEU A 547 -15.35 -28.16 12.21
N ILE A 548 -14.55 -27.21 12.70
CA ILE A 548 -13.12 -27.09 12.37
C ILE A 548 -12.37 -28.37 12.75
N GLU A 549 -12.60 -28.92 13.94
CA GLU A 549 -11.97 -30.17 14.38
C GLU A 549 -12.36 -31.35 13.47
N LYS A 550 -13.63 -31.45 13.04
CA LYS A 550 -14.10 -32.48 12.11
C LYS A 550 -13.41 -32.37 10.75
N ILE A 551 -13.32 -31.16 10.18
CA ILE A 551 -12.65 -30.92 8.90
C ILE A 551 -11.17 -31.35 8.96
N VAL A 552 -10.48 -31.00 10.05
CA VAL A 552 -9.07 -31.36 10.23
C VAL A 552 -8.91 -32.87 10.35
N LYS A 553 -9.80 -33.56 11.08
CA LYS A 553 -9.75 -35.03 11.22
C LYS A 553 -10.00 -35.79 9.91
N GLU A 554 -10.97 -35.35 9.12
CA GLU A 554 -11.33 -35.97 7.85
C GLU A 554 -10.29 -35.75 6.74
N ASN A 555 -9.58 -34.62 6.75
CA ASN A 555 -8.52 -34.31 5.77
C ASN A 555 -7.11 -34.82 6.16
N MET A 556 -6.97 -35.57 7.26
CA MET A 556 -5.68 -36.13 7.71
C MET A 556 -5.39 -37.56 7.22
N TYR A 557 -6.18 -38.12 6.29
CA TYR A 557 -5.95 -39.45 5.72
C TYR A 557 -5.96 -39.48 4.18
#